data_AF-A0A844TYB8-F1
#
_entry.id   AF-A0A844TYB8-F1
#
_cell.length_a   1.000
_cell.length_b   1.000
_cell.length_c   1.000
_cell.angle_alpha   90.00
_cell.angle_beta   90.00
_cell.angle_gamma   90.00
#
_symmetry.space_group_name_H-M   'P 1'
#
loop_
_entity.id
_entity.type
_entity.pdbx_description
1 polymer ?
#
loop_
_entity_poly.entity_id
_entity_poly.type
_entity_poly.pdbx_seq_one_letter_code
_entity_poly.pdbx_strand_id
1 'polypeptide(L)'
;MGYSSHAISLGHASPASWFNHAQPPETPQQLLDAYVKDDKVTDLRALLDHKSNVDAIVEDMKDRSYSPVHSAAKHGSLEVLSVLLAKLPVAVWHMRCNADGCTPFMLVAENGKQEFVAQFVMHLSDVVTACKDSQGEPARAQAKKDLMAAFGCAEETPDAEMLNSVTNALMNAQDDWKNTAGHLAFKSGHFDYCWALCFWGANPDIENKQHETLRSLARELPHDSELYVLLHGKTEQPNEVETYASKGSCTIS
;
A
#
# COMPACT_ATOMS: atom_id res chain seq x y z
N MET A 1 -22.03 88.02 9.77
CA MET A 1 -21.93 86.62 10.25
C MET A 1 -21.34 85.83 9.09
N GLY A 2 -20.18 85.19 9.08
CA GLY A 2 -19.08 84.97 10.00
C GLY A 2 -18.02 84.20 9.18
N TYR A 3 -16.73 84.43 9.43
CA TYR A 3 -15.61 83.79 8.76
C TYR A 3 -15.53 82.28 9.06
N SER A 4 -15.03 81.47 8.12
CA SER A 4 -13.75 80.74 8.28
C SER A 4 -13.51 79.71 7.17
N SER A 5 -12.33 79.82 6.56
CA SER A 5 -11.62 78.80 5.79
C SER A 5 -11.47 77.47 6.53
N HIS A 6 -11.27 76.36 5.79
CA HIS A 6 -10.15 75.40 5.95
C HIS A 6 -10.22 74.36 4.82
N ALA A 7 -9.16 74.27 4.02
CA ALA A 7 -8.88 73.15 3.12
C ALA A 7 -7.89 72.22 3.82
N ILE A 8 -8.14 70.91 3.96
CA ILE A 8 -7.09 69.90 4.23
C ILE A 8 -7.48 68.52 3.66
N SER A 9 -6.53 67.99 2.87
CA SER A 9 -6.11 66.60 2.66
C SER A 9 -6.98 65.61 1.88
N LEU A 10 -6.44 65.31 0.70
CA LEU A 10 -6.45 64.01 0.04
C LEU A 10 -6.34 62.85 1.05
N GLY A 11 -7.36 61.99 1.06
CA GLY A 11 -7.27 60.64 1.60
C GLY A 11 -7.54 59.69 0.44
N HIS A 12 -6.49 59.11 -0.11
CA HIS A 12 -6.58 58.03 -1.09
C HIS A 12 -7.49 56.93 -0.53
N ALA A 13 -8.65 56.72 -1.15
CA ALA A 13 -9.37 55.47 -1.01
C ALA A 13 -8.51 54.39 -1.65
N SER A 14 -7.70 53.71 -0.84
CA SER A 14 -6.92 52.55 -1.26
C SER A 14 -7.91 51.41 -1.59
N PRO A 15 -7.94 50.85 -2.81
CA PRO A 15 -8.80 49.72 -3.13
C PRO A 15 -8.12 48.43 -2.67
N ALA A 16 -7.97 48.26 -1.37
CA ALA A 16 -7.33 47.09 -0.76
C ALA A 16 -8.28 46.41 0.24
N SER A 17 -9.42 45.92 -0.26
CA SER A 17 -10.34 45.10 0.55
C SER A 17 -11.09 44.05 -0.26
N TRP A 18 -10.46 43.44 -1.28
CA TRP A 18 -11.11 42.41 -2.11
C TRP A 18 -10.25 41.19 -2.45
N PHE A 19 -9.03 41.08 -1.92
CA PHE A 19 -8.26 39.83 -1.97
C PHE A 19 -7.95 39.33 -0.58
N ASN A 20 -8.97 38.82 0.09
CA ASN A 20 -8.76 37.67 0.95
C ASN A 20 -9.62 36.56 0.34
N HIS A 21 -9.08 35.87 -0.67
CA HIS A 21 -9.53 34.53 -0.99
C HIS A 21 -9.15 33.65 0.21
N ALA A 22 -9.87 33.80 1.32
CA ALA A 22 -9.91 32.78 2.34
C ALA A 22 -10.38 31.52 1.59
N GLN A 23 -9.45 30.58 1.37
CA GLN A 23 -9.82 29.26 0.91
C GLN A 23 -10.99 28.80 1.80
N PRO A 24 -12.02 28.16 1.22
CA PRO A 24 -13.09 27.60 2.04
C PRO A 24 -12.43 26.76 3.16
N PRO A 25 -13.03 26.71 4.36
CA PRO A 25 -12.45 25.97 5.48
C PRO A 25 -12.10 24.57 4.99
N GLU A 26 -10.82 24.21 5.08
CA GLU A 26 -10.33 22.93 4.57
C GLU A 26 -11.08 21.82 5.31
N THR A 27 -11.80 20.98 4.56
CA THR A 27 -12.53 19.88 5.18
C THR A 27 -11.54 18.89 5.81
N PRO A 28 -11.95 18.09 6.81
CA PRO A 28 -11.08 17.05 7.36
C PRO A 28 -10.49 16.13 6.28
N GLN A 29 -11.26 15.85 5.22
CA GLN A 29 -10.77 15.09 4.07
C GLN A 29 -9.71 15.84 3.25
N GLN A 30 -9.88 17.13 3.00
CA GLN A 30 -8.87 17.92 2.28
C GLN A 30 -7.56 18.03 3.05
N LEU A 31 -7.65 18.19 4.37
CA LEU A 31 -6.49 18.16 5.27
C LEU A 31 -5.83 16.77 5.27
N LEU A 32 -6.61 15.69 5.32
CA LEU A 32 -6.11 14.33 5.22
C LEU A 32 -5.32 14.11 3.92
N ASP A 33 -5.91 14.47 2.78
CA ASP A 33 -5.29 14.32 1.45
C ASP A 33 -3.98 15.13 1.38
N ALA A 34 -3.97 16.36 1.90
CA ALA A 34 -2.77 17.22 1.94
C ALA A 34 -1.68 16.66 2.86
N TYR A 35 -2.03 16.23 4.07
CA TYR A 35 -1.06 15.72 5.05
C TYR A 35 -0.45 14.38 4.64
N VAL A 36 -1.24 13.51 3.99
CA VAL A 36 -0.73 12.25 3.42
C VAL A 36 0.24 12.54 2.26
N LYS A 37 -0.10 13.47 1.38
CA LYS A 37 0.73 13.84 0.23
C LYS A 37 2.06 14.51 0.65
N ASP A 38 1.99 15.40 1.64
CA ASP A 38 3.15 16.16 2.11
C ASP A 38 3.94 15.43 3.22
N ASP A 39 3.57 14.17 3.54
CA ASP A 39 4.20 13.35 4.59
C ASP A 39 4.19 14.00 5.99
N LYS A 40 3.15 14.80 6.29
CA LYS A 40 2.97 15.51 7.57
C LYS A 40 2.39 14.60 8.65
N VAL A 41 3.18 13.62 9.09
CA VAL A 41 2.78 12.58 10.05
C VAL A 41 2.19 13.15 11.36
N THR A 42 2.77 14.22 11.90
CA THR A 42 2.32 14.82 13.17
C THR A 42 0.94 15.45 13.05
N ASP A 43 0.71 16.18 11.96
CA ASP A 43 -0.55 16.87 11.70
C ASP A 43 -1.63 15.87 11.31
N LEU A 44 -1.26 14.83 10.56
CA LEU A 44 -2.11 13.68 10.27
C LEU A 44 -2.59 12.98 11.56
N ARG A 45 -1.68 12.74 12.51
CA ARG A 45 -2.01 12.11 13.79
C ARG A 45 -2.96 12.99 14.60
N ALA A 46 -2.66 14.28 14.72
CA ALA A 46 -3.51 15.24 15.42
C ALA A 46 -4.91 15.34 14.78
N LEU A 47 -4.99 15.33 13.44
CA LEU A 47 -6.26 15.34 12.70
C LEU A 47 -7.11 14.12 13.06
N LEU A 48 -6.50 12.93 13.09
CA LEU A 48 -7.18 11.64 13.28
C LEU A 48 -7.41 11.28 14.77
N ASP A 49 -6.82 12.01 15.71
CA ASP A 49 -7.11 11.85 17.14
C ASP A 49 -8.51 12.39 17.52
N HIS A 50 -9.10 13.24 16.68
CA HIS A 50 -10.45 13.75 16.88
C HIS A 50 -11.49 12.88 16.18
N LYS A 51 -12.35 12.20 16.97
CA LYS A 51 -13.42 11.34 16.45
C LYS A 51 -14.34 12.02 15.43
N SER A 52 -14.66 13.31 15.62
CA SER A 52 -15.49 14.08 14.67
C SER A 52 -14.85 14.18 13.28
N ASN A 53 -13.51 14.27 13.20
CA ASN A 53 -12.79 14.31 11.94
C ASN A 53 -12.80 12.94 11.28
N VAL A 54 -12.55 11.88 12.05
CA VAL A 54 -12.63 10.49 11.57
C VAL A 54 -14.02 10.20 11.01
N ASP A 55 -15.08 10.51 11.76
CA ASP A 55 -16.46 10.27 11.32
C ASP A 55 -16.77 11.06 10.02
N ALA A 56 -16.31 12.32 9.90
CA ALA A 56 -16.46 13.11 8.68
C ALA A 56 -15.70 12.53 7.47
N ILE A 57 -14.47 12.02 7.70
CA ILE A 57 -13.67 11.32 6.68
C ILE A 57 -14.39 10.04 6.23
N VAL A 58 -14.95 9.26 7.16
CA VAL A 58 -15.71 8.03 6.82
C VAL A 58 -16.91 8.34 5.94
N GLU A 59 -17.64 9.41 6.22
CA GLU A 59 -18.77 9.82 5.39
C GLU A 59 -18.33 10.26 3.99
N ASP A 60 -17.29 11.08 3.86
CA ASP A 60 -16.79 11.55 2.55
C ASP A 60 -16.21 10.40 1.69
N MET A 61 -15.59 9.41 2.33
CA MET A 61 -14.99 8.27 1.66
C MET A 61 -16.00 7.31 1.01
N LYS A 62 -17.30 7.35 1.38
CA LYS A 62 -18.33 6.50 0.76
C LYS A 62 -18.48 6.71 -0.74
N ASP A 63 -18.26 7.94 -1.19
CA ASP A 63 -18.36 8.33 -2.61
C ASP A 63 -17.01 8.27 -3.33
N ARG A 64 -15.94 7.88 -2.63
CA ARG A 64 -14.57 7.79 -3.17
C ARG A 64 -14.11 6.34 -3.31
N SER A 65 -13.33 6.09 -4.35
CA SER A 65 -12.63 4.80 -4.52
C SER A 65 -11.13 4.89 -4.29
N TYR A 66 -10.56 6.10 -4.39
CA TYR A 66 -9.16 6.33 -4.10
C TYR A 66 -9.00 6.72 -2.63
N SER A 67 -8.38 5.82 -1.85
CA SER A 67 -8.29 5.95 -0.40
C SER A 67 -6.98 6.63 0.07
N PRO A 68 -6.94 7.07 1.33
CA PRO A 68 -5.70 7.51 1.97
C PRO A 68 -4.60 6.43 1.93
N VAL A 69 -4.97 5.15 1.96
CA VAL A 69 -4.03 4.02 1.86
C VAL A 69 -3.39 3.96 0.47
N HIS A 70 -4.15 4.20 -0.61
CA HIS A 70 -3.58 4.33 -1.95
C HIS A 70 -2.62 5.52 -2.05
N SER A 71 -2.98 6.65 -1.44
CA SER A 71 -2.12 7.84 -1.40
C SER A 71 -0.82 7.56 -0.65
N ALA A 72 -0.87 6.89 0.50
CA ALA A 72 0.32 6.49 1.27
C ALA A 72 1.21 5.52 0.47
N ALA A 73 0.60 4.54 -0.22
CA ALA A 73 1.29 3.60 -1.09
C ALA A 73 2.02 4.30 -2.25
N LYS A 74 1.35 5.24 -2.92
CA LYS A 74 1.90 6.00 -4.05
C LYS A 74 3.15 6.81 -3.67
N HIS A 75 3.21 7.34 -2.44
CA HIS A 75 4.39 8.05 -1.93
C HIS A 75 5.37 7.11 -1.19
N GLY A 76 4.96 5.86 -0.95
CA GLY A 76 5.69 4.87 -0.16
C GLY A 76 5.91 5.31 1.29
N SER A 77 5.02 6.10 1.86
CA SER A 77 5.17 6.63 3.23
C SER A 77 4.75 5.59 4.26
N LEU A 78 5.71 4.83 4.79
CA LEU A 78 5.48 3.79 5.81
C LEU A 78 4.90 4.36 7.10
N GLU A 79 5.34 5.54 7.54
CA GLU A 79 4.85 6.10 8.80
C GLU A 79 3.43 6.68 8.65
N VAL A 80 3.12 7.31 7.52
CA VAL A 80 1.75 7.68 7.16
C VAL A 80 0.86 6.44 7.11
N LEU A 81 1.30 5.35 6.46
CA LEU A 81 0.57 4.08 6.45
C LEU A 81 0.27 3.60 7.88
N SER A 82 1.26 3.64 8.78
CA SER A 82 1.08 3.24 10.18
C SER A 82 -0.05 4.02 10.85
N VAL A 83 -0.04 5.34 10.70
CA VAL A 83 -1.05 6.22 11.30
C VAL A 83 -2.43 5.96 10.71
N LEU A 84 -2.53 5.83 9.37
CA LEU A 84 -3.81 5.58 8.70
C LEU A 84 -4.41 4.24 9.13
N LEU A 85 -3.64 3.16 9.12
CA LEU A 85 -4.14 1.83 9.51
C LEU A 85 -4.56 1.79 10.98
N ALA A 86 -3.82 2.47 11.87
CA ALA A 86 -4.12 2.50 13.30
C ALA A 86 -5.33 3.37 13.69
N LYS A 87 -5.65 4.41 12.91
CA LYS A 87 -6.63 5.44 13.30
C LYS A 87 -7.89 5.47 12.44
N LEU A 88 -7.83 4.97 11.21
CA LEU A 88 -8.99 4.91 10.32
C LEU A 88 -9.58 3.49 10.28
N PRO A 89 -10.92 3.36 10.28
CA PRO A 89 -11.56 2.05 10.19
C PRO A 89 -11.29 1.40 8.83
N VAL A 90 -11.32 0.07 8.81
CA VAL A 90 -11.11 -0.76 7.60
C VAL A 90 -12.04 -0.36 6.44
N ALA A 91 -13.26 0.09 6.76
CA ALA A 91 -14.26 0.51 5.79
C ALA A 91 -13.77 1.61 4.82
N VAL A 92 -12.83 2.46 5.23
CA VAL A 92 -12.28 3.54 4.39
C VAL A 92 -10.96 3.20 3.72
N TRP A 93 -10.43 1.99 3.93
CA TRP A 93 -9.15 1.61 3.34
C TRP A 93 -9.24 1.45 1.82
N HIS A 94 -10.43 1.10 1.29
CA HIS A 94 -10.74 0.77 -0.10
C HIS A 94 -9.55 0.14 -0.84
N MET A 95 -9.50 -1.18 -0.93
CA MET A 95 -8.32 -1.87 -1.46
C MET A 95 -8.23 -1.89 -2.98
N ARG A 96 -9.25 -1.35 -3.68
CA ARG A 96 -9.31 -1.24 -5.14
C ARG A 96 -9.83 0.13 -5.53
N CYS A 97 -9.20 0.77 -6.50
CA CYS A 97 -9.75 1.96 -7.14
C CYS A 97 -10.74 1.59 -8.26
N ASN A 98 -11.73 2.46 -8.53
CA ASN A 98 -12.77 2.17 -9.52
C ASN A 98 -12.31 2.35 -10.98
N ALA A 99 -11.20 3.07 -11.23
CA ALA A 99 -10.80 3.44 -12.57
C ALA A 99 -10.08 2.30 -13.31
N ASP A 100 -9.13 1.63 -12.64
CA ASP A 100 -8.27 0.60 -13.25
C ASP A 100 -8.18 -0.68 -12.40
N GLY A 101 -8.94 -0.76 -11.30
CA GLY A 101 -8.90 -1.89 -10.37
C GLY A 101 -7.61 -2.00 -9.54
N CYS A 102 -6.71 -1.02 -9.63
CA CYS A 102 -5.42 -0.97 -8.94
C CYS A 102 -5.58 -1.01 -7.41
N THR A 103 -4.65 -1.69 -6.75
CA THR A 103 -4.59 -1.79 -5.29
C THR A 103 -3.45 -0.94 -4.72
N PRO A 104 -3.45 -0.62 -3.41
CA PRO A 104 -2.30 0.04 -2.79
C PRO A 104 -0.97 -0.70 -3.04
N PHE A 105 -0.98 -2.03 -3.02
CA PHE A 105 0.23 -2.84 -3.25
C PHE A 105 0.78 -2.71 -4.68
N MET A 106 -0.10 -2.45 -5.65
CA MET A 106 0.29 -2.15 -7.03
C MET A 106 0.91 -0.75 -7.16
N LEU A 107 0.44 0.24 -6.40
CA LEU A 107 1.04 1.57 -6.40
C LEU A 107 2.42 1.59 -5.74
N VAL A 108 2.66 0.76 -4.73
CA VAL A 108 4.00 0.61 -4.13
C VAL A 108 4.97 -0.06 -5.10
N ALA A 109 4.47 -0.88 -6.02
CA ALA A 109 5.28 -1.60 -6.99
C ALA A 109 6.11 -0.66 -7.87
N GLU A 110 5.71 0.60 -8.05
CA GLU A 110 6.50 1.62 -8.78
C GLU A 110 7.69 2.15 -7.96
N ASN A 111 7.58 2.12 -6.64
CA ASN A 111 8.58 2.66 -5.70
C ASN A 111 9.49 1.60 -5.09
N GLY A 112 9.12 0.31 -5.18
CA GLY A 112 9.92 -0.81 -4.69
C GLY A 112 10.05 -0.92 -3.17
N LYS A 113 9.17 -0.31 -2.38
CA LYS A 113 9.30 -0.31 -0.90
C LYS A 113 8.76 -1.60 -0.28
N GLN A 114 9.59 -2.65 -0.21
CA GLN A 114 9.19 -3.98 0.31
C GLN A 114 8.66 -3.97 1.74
N GLU A 115 9.11 -3.04 2.59
CA GLU A 115 8.67 -2.93 3.98
C GLU A 115 7.17 -2.64 4.10
N PHE A 116 6.56 -2.06 3.05
CA PHE A 116 5.12 -1.80 3.01
C PHE A 116 4.32 -3.09 3.20
N VAL A 117 4.76 -4.17 2.57
CA VAL A 117 4.10 -5.48 2.62
C VAL A 117 4.11 -6.01 4.06
N ALA A 118 5.30 -6.05 4.67
CA ALA A 118 5.47 -6.54 6.02
C ALA A 118 4.66 -5.72 7.02
N GLN A 119 4.72 -4.39 6.93
CA GLN A 119 3.99 -3.51 7.84
C GLN A 119 2.48 -3.68 7.72
N PHE A 120 1.96 -3.79 6.50
CA PHE A 120 0.52 -3.99 6.28
C PHE A 120 0.06 -5.33 6.85
N VAL A 121 0.81 -6.42 6.59
CA VAL A 121 0.46 -7.77 7.10
C VAL A 121 0.58 -7.85 8.62
N MET A 122 1.59 -7.22 9.22
CA MET A 122 1.70 -7.12 10.69
C MET A 122 0.49 -6.39 11.28
N HIS A 123 0.06 -5.29 10.68
CA HIS A 123 -1.12 -4.58 11.15
C HIS A 123 -2.41 -5.42 11.00
N LEU A 124 -2.56 -6.14 9.89
CA LEU A 124 -3.66 -7.11 9.73
C LEU A 124 -3.62 -8.18 10.82
N SER A 125 -2.44 -8.72 11.12
CA SER A 125 -2.24 -9.69 12.21
C SER A 125 -2.67 -9.10 13.55
N ASP A 126 -2.30 -7.86 13.86
CA ASP A 126 -2.69 -7.18 15.10
C ASP A 126 -4.21 -7.03 15.19
N VAL A 127 -4.89 -6.58 14.13
CA VAL A 127 -6.36 -6.48 14.09
C VAL A 127 -7.01 -7.87 14.27
N VAL A 128 -6.43 -8.89 13.64
CA VAL A 128 -6.94 -10.28 13.68
C VAL A 128 -6.56 -11.02 14.95
N THR A 129 -5.57 -10.59 15.74
CA THR A 129 -5.09 -11.31 16.96
C THR A 129 -5.11 -10.51 18.27
N ALA A 130 -5.47 -9.22 18.25
CA ALA A 130 -5.50 -8.34 19.43
C ALA A 130 -6.16 -8.98 20.67
N CYS A 131 -5.52 -8.76 21.83
CA CYS A 131 -5.76 -9.49 23.08
C CYS A 131 -7.15 -9.27 23.71
N LYS A 132 -7.58 -10.34 24.41
CA LYS A 132 -8.85 -10.58 25.10
C LYS A 132 -9.08 -9.71 26.35
N ASP A 133 -9.17 -8.39 26.24
CA ASP A 133 -9.89 -7.67 27.28
C ASP A 133 -11.40 -7.78 27.02
N SER A 134 -12.18 -7.96 28.09
CA SER A 134 -13.63 -8.23 28.03
C SER A 134 -14.45 -7.09 27.40
N GLN A 135 -13.81 -5.95 27.10
CA GLN A 135 -14.40 -4.79 26.44
C GLN A 135 -13.99 -4.68 24.95
N GLY A 136 -12.89 -5.30 24.52
CA GLY A 136 -12.37 -5.26 23.14
C GLY A 136 -12.94 -6.33 22.21
N GLU A 137 -13.49 -7.43 22.74
CA GLU A 137 -14.12 -8.51 21.96
C GLU A 137 -15.19 -8.04 20.94
N PRO A 138 -16.16 -7.18 21.28
CA PRO A 138 -17.15 -6.72 20.29
C PRO A 138 -16.55 -5.82 19.20
N ALA A 139 -15.59 -4.95 19.55
CA ALA A 139 -14.89 -4.11 18.58
C ALA A 139 -14.04 -4.95 17.62
N ARG A 140 -13.38 -5.99 18.14
CA ARG A 140 -12.62 -6.98 17.38
C ARG A 140 -13.49 -7.79 16.43
N ALA A 141 -14.62 -8.32 16.90
CA ALA A 141 -15.55 -9.07 16.06
C ALA A 141 -16.06 -8.23 14.88
N GLN A 142 -16.36 -6.95 15.13
CA GLN A 142 -16.75 -6.02 14.07
C GLN A 142 -15.60 -5.73 13.10
N ALA A 143 -14.40 -5.43 13.60
CA ALA A 143 -13.23 -5.19 12.73
C ALA A 143 -12.89 -6.40 11.85
N LYS A 144 -13.03 -7.62 12.38
CA LYS A 144 -12.88 -8.83 11.59
C LYS A 144 -13.94 -8.95 10.50
N LYS A 145 -15.20 -8.70 10.85
CA LYS A 145 -16.29 -8.71 9.87
C LYS A 145 -16.06 -7.67 8.77
N ASP A 146 -15.58 -6.49 9.13
CA ASP A 146 -15.24 -5.42 8.19
C ASP A 146 -14.07 -5.81 7.28
N LEU A 147 -13.04 -6.48 7.81
CA LEU A 147 -11.96 -7.06 7.01
C LEU A 147 -12.49 -8.11 6.03
N MET A 148 -13.25 -9.09 6.52
CA MET A 148 -13.82 -10.12 5.66
C MET A 148 -14.68 -9.52 4.55
N ALA A 149 -15.52 -8.53 4.86
CA ALA A 149 -16.32 -7.81 3.88
C ALA A 149 -15.47 -7.03 2.88
N ALA A 150 -14.43 -6.33 3.34
CA ALA A 150 -13.54 -5.52 2.50
C ALA A 150 -12.70 -6.38 1.54
N PHE A 151 -12.32 -7.59 1.95
CA PHE A 151 -11.48 -8.50 1.16
C PHE A 151 -12.27 -9.63 0.46
N GLY A 152 -13.59 -9.71 0.68
CA GLY A 152 -14.46 -10.72 0.06
C GLY A 152 -14.30 -12.14 0.63
N CYS A 153 -13.85 -12.27 1.88
CA CYS A 153 -13.71 -13.55 2.58
C CYS A 153 -15.07 -13.96 3.18
N ALA A 154 -15.54 -15.17 2.89
CA ALA A 154 -16.96 -15.53 3.11
C ALA A 154 -17.28 -16.23 4.44
N GLU A 155 -16.29 -16.68 5.21
CA GLU A 155 -16.52 -17.59 6.34
C GLU A 155 -15.79 -17.13 7.61
N GLU A 156 -16.51 -17.17 8.74
CA GLU A 156 -15.89 -17.08 10.06
C GLU A 156 -14.96 -18.27 10.25
N THR A 157 -13.67 -17.98 10.23
CA THR A 157 -12.60 -18.96 10.33
C THR A 157 -11.69 -18.63 11.51
N PRO A 158 -10.90 -19.58 12.02
CA PRO A 158 -9.86 -19.30 12.99
C PRO A 158 -8.95 -18.13 12.55
N ASP A 159 -8.42 -17.37 13.50
CA ASP A 159 -7.61 -16.16 13.24
C ASP A 159 -6.52 -16.36 12.18
N ALA A 160 -5.83 -17.51 12.21
CA ALA A 160 -4.76 -17.83 11.26
C ALA A 160 -5.30 -18.04 9.82
N GLU A 161 -6.44 -18.72 9.69
CA GLU A 161 -7.09 -18.95 8.39
C GLU A 161 -7.65 -17.65 7.82
N MET A 162 -8.25 -16.83 8.68
CA MET A 162 -8.72 -15.49 8.30
C MET A 162 -7.55 -14.62 7.81
N LEU A 163 -6.46 -14.54 8.59
CA LEU A 163 -5.27 -13.77 8.21
C LEU A 163 -4.70 -14.26 6.87
N ASN A 164 -4.62 -15.58 6.67
CA ASN A 164 -4.19 -16.17 5.41
C ASN A 164 -5.14 -15.81 4.25
N SER A 165 -6.45 -15.85 4.47
CA SER A 165 -7.46 -15.51 3.46
C SER A 165 -7.37 -14.05 3.02
N VAL A 166 -7.34 -13.10 3.97
CA VAL A 166 -7.23 -11.67 3.64
C VAL A 166 -5.88 -11.33 3.01
N THR A 167 -4.79 -11.96 3.48
CA THR A 167 -3.45 -11.77 2.91
C THR A 167 -3.41 -12.32 1.49
N ASN A 168 -3.98 -13.51 1.23
CA ASN A 168 -4.04 -14.09 -0.11
C ASN A 168 -4.83 -13.18 -1.07
N ALA A 169 -6.01 -12.71 -0.65
CA ALA A 169 -6.83 -11.79 -1.45
C ALA A 169 -6.08 -10.50 -1.80
N LEU A 170 -5.28 -9.97 -0.87
CA LEU A 170 -4.46 -8.78 -1.06
C LEU A 170 -3.30 -9.00 -2.03
N MET A 171 -2.48 -10.03 -1.80
CA MET A 171 -1.27 -10.31 -2.59
C MET A 171 -1.60 -10.67 -4.05
N ASN A 172 -2.73 -11.34 -4.25
CA ASN A 172 -3.13 -11.92 -5.53
C ASN A 172 -4.18 -11.08 -6.26
N ALA A 173 -4.50 -9.88 -5.76
CA ALA A 173 -5.38 -8.96 -6.44
C ALA A 173 -4.83 -8.62 -7.83
N GLN A 174 -5.72 -8.62 -8.82
CA GLN A 174 -5.44 -8.26 -10.20
C GLN A 174 -6.09 -6.94 -10.59
N ASP A 175 -5.38 -6.08 -11.32
CA ASP A 175 -5.92 -4.87 -11.97
C ASP A 175 -6.79 -5.24 -13.19
N ASP A 176 -7.29 -4.24 -13.91
CA ASP A 176 -8.07 -4.44 -15.14
C ASP A 176 -7.27 -5.09 -16.28
N TRP A 177 -5.93 -5.04 -16.23
CA TRP A 177 -5.02 -5.76 -17.14
C TRP A 177 -4.62 -7.15 -16.64
N LYS A 178 -5.24 -7.61 -15.56
CA LYS A 178 -4.91 -8.88 -14.90
C LYS A 178 -3.49 -8.92 -14.32
N ASN A 179 -2.80 -7.78 -14.19
CA ASN A 179 -1.53 -7.71 -13.50
C ASN A 179 -1.75 -7.80 -11.99
N THR A 180 -0.90 -8.58 -11.32
CA THR A 180 -0.71 -8.50 -9.86
C THR A 180 0.35 -7.46 -9.52
N ALA A 181 0.46 -7.07 -8.24
CA ALA A 181 1.56 -6.21 -7.78
C ALA A 181 2.94 -6.76 -8.17
N GLY A 182 3.10 -8.09 -8.22
CA GLY A 182 4.33 -8.74 -8.65
C GLY A 182 4.68 -8.47 -10.12
N HIS A 183 3.69 -8.43 -11.02
CA HIS A 183 3.92 -8.11 -12.44
C HIS A 183 4.42 -6.67 -12.61
N LEU A 184 3.78 -5.72 -11.93
CA LEU A 184 4.13 -4.30 -12.02
C LEU A 184 5.51 -4.04 -11.41
N ALA A 185 5.81 -4.67 -10.28
CA ALA A 185 7.11 -4.56 -9.62
C ALA A 185 8.23 -5.13 -10.48
N PHE A 186 8.00 -6.28 -11.11
CA PHE A 186 8.98 -6.90 -12.01
C PHE A 186 9.28 -5.99 -13.21
N LYS A 187 8.23 -5.46 -13.86
CA LYS A 187 8.35 -4.53 -14.99
C LYS A 187 9.07 -3.23 -14.60
N SER A 188 8.98 -2.84 -13.33
CA SER A 188 9.67 -1.67 -12.76
C SER A 188 11.08 -1.98 -12.24
N GLY A 189 11.54 -3.24 -12.30
CA GLY A 189 12.86 -3.67 -11.84
C GLY A 189 13.00 -3.87 -10.33
N HIS A 190 11.90 -3.84 -9.58
CA HIS A 190 11.88 -3.93 -8.11
C HIS A 190 11.77 -5.37 -7.64
N PHE A 191 12.83 -6.16 -7.87
CA PHE A 191 12.83 -7.60 -7.59
C PHE A 191 12.74 -7.95 -6.11
N ASP A 192 13.25 -7.10 -5.22
CA ASP A 192 13.12 -7.26 -3.76
C ASP A 192 11.65 -7.18 -3.32
N TYR A 193 10.87 -6.30 -3.98
CA TYR A 193 9.44 -6.21 -3.76
C TYR A 193 8.70 -7.45 -4.29
N CYS A 194 9.07 -7.96 -5.48
CA CYS A 194 8.55 -9.23 -5.98
C CYS A 194 8.85 -10.39 -5.00
N TRP A 195 10.07 -10.44 -4.46
CA TRP A 195 10.48 -11.45 -3.49
C TRP A 195 9.63 -11.34 -2.22
N ALA A 196 9.46 -10.12 -1.67
CA ALA A 196 8.65 -9.89 -0.48
C ALA A 196 7.19 -10.32 -0.69
N LEU A 197 6.59 -9.97 -1.84
CA LEU A 197 5.24 -10.44 -2.17
C LEU A 197 5.15 -11.97 -2.14
N CYS A 198 6.10 -12.68 -2.76
CA CYS A 198 6.14 -14.16 -2.75
C CYS A 198 6.37 -14.73 -1.35
N PHE A 199 7.25 -14.12 -0.55
CA PHE A 199 7.47 -14.49 0.85
C PHE A 199 6.17 -14.41 1.67
N TRP A 200 5.34 -13.41 1.42
CA TRP A 200 4.03 -13.23 2.07
C TRP A 200 2.87 -13.96 1.37
N GLY A 201 3.17 -14.90 0.46
CA GLY A 201 2.16 -15.80 -0.12
C GLY A 201 1.55 -15.34 -1.45
N ALA A 202 2.16 -14.39 -2.16
CA ALA A 202 1.76 -14.09 -3.53
C ALA A 202 2.01 -15.31 -4.44
N ASN A 203 1.01 -15.66 -5.24
CA ASN A 203 1.09 -16.72 -6.22
C ASN A 203 1.82 -16.21 -7.49
N PRO A 204 3.04 -16.70 -7.80
CA PRO A 204 3.81 -16.23 -8.94
C PRO A 204 3.31 -16.78 -10.28
N ASP A 205 2.31 -17.66 -10.27
CA ASP A 205 1.76 -18.35 -11.43
C ASP A 205 0.43 -17.75 -11.93
N ILE A 206 -0.01 -16.61 -11.38
CA ILE A 206 -1.16 -15.86 -11.89
C ILE A 206 -0.78 -15.21 -13.23
N GLU A 207 -1.61 -15.41 -14.25
CA GLU A 207 -1.42 -14.81 -15.58
C GLU A 207 -2.06 -13.42 -15.69
N ASN A 208 -1.35 -12.49 -16.31
CA ASN A 208 -1.94 -11.24 -16.81
C ASN A 208 -2.59 -11.41 -18.20
N LYS A 209 -3.13 -10.32 -18.78
CA LYS A 209 -3.74 -10.36 -20.13
C LYS A 209 -2.74 -10.67 -21.26
N GLN A 210 -1.44 -10.67 -20.99
CA GLN A 210 -0.39 -11.05 -21.94
C GLN A 210 0.05 -12.51 -21.76
N HIS A 211 -0.62 -13.29 -20.89
CA HIS A 211 -0.21 -14.65 -20.50
C HIS A 211 1.18 -14.71 -19.84
N GLU A 212 1.63 -13.59 -19.27
CA GLU A 212 2.84 -13.54 -18.47
C GLU A 212 2.48 -13.93 -17.04
N THR A 213 3.32 -14.73 -16.39
CA THR A 213 3.32 -14.94 -14.94
C THR A 213 4.58 -14.32 -14.35
N LEU A 214 4.57 -13.96 -13.05
CA LEU A 214 5.80 -13.50 -12.39
C LEU A 214 6.91 -14.55 -12.51
N ARG A 215 6.56 -15.84 -12.38
CA ARG A 215 7.48 -16.95 -12.60
C ARG A 215 8.04 -16.97 -14.02
N SER A 216 7.23 -16.73 -15.05
CA SER A 216 7.73 -16.72 -16.44
C SER A 216 8.65 -15.55 -16.71
N LEU A 217 8.29 -14.35 -16.22
CA LEU A 217 9.09 -13.14 -16.34
C LEU A 217 10.46 -13.29 -15.67
N ALA A 218 10.51 -13.91 -14.50
CA ALA A 218 11.77 -14.12 -13.76
C ALA A 218 12.82 -14.96 -14.50
N ARG A 219 12.48 -15.63 -15.62
CA ARG A 219 13.48 -16.33 -16.46
C ARG A 219 14.46 -15.39 -17.15
N GLU A 220 14.13 -14.11 -17.25
CA GLU A 220 15.01 -13.08 -17.81
C GLU A 220 16.09 -12.63 -16.82
N LEU A 221 15.98 -13.02 -15.54
CA LEU A 221 16.95 -12.67 -14.51
C LEU A 221 18.16 -13.60 -14.49
N PRO A 222 19.30 -13.14 -13.95
CA PRO A 222 20.43 -14.02 -13.63
C PRO A 222 19.99 -15.22 -12.78
N HIS A 223 20.51 -16.41 -13.11
CA HIS A 223 20.16 -17.68 -12.45
C HIS A 223 20.53 -17.73 -10.96
N ASP A 224 21.40 -16.84 -10.51
CA ASP A 224 21.85 -16.68 -9.13
C ASP A 224 21.10 -15.57 -8.37
N SER A 225 20.24 -14.79 -9.05
CA SER A 225 19.43 -13.76 -8.40
C SER A 225 18.42 -14.38 -7.42
N GLU A 226 18.17 -13.68 -6.31
CA GLU A 226 17.31 -14.20 -5.24
C GLU A 226 15.90 -14.52 -5.73
N LEU A 227 15.33 -13.67 -6.58
CA LEU A 227 14.00 -13.90 -7.15
C LEU A 227 13.99 -15.08 -8.13
N TYR A 228 15.02 -15.25 -8.96
CA TYR A 228 15.12 -16.42 -9.83
C TYR A 228 15.17 -17.70 -8.99
N VAL A 229 16.06 -17.74 -7.99
CA VAL A 229 16.25 -18.93 -7.14
C VAL A 229 15.00 -19.23 -6.33
N LEU A 230 14.31 -18.22 -5.81
CA LEU A 230 13.04 -18.39 -5.08
C LEU A 230 11.98 -19.07 -5.97
N LEU A 231 11.89 -18.64 -7.23
CA LEU A 231 10.84 -19.10 -8.13
C LEU A 231 11.25 -20.43 -8.78
N HIS A 232 12.40 -20.53 -9.41
CA HIS A 232 12.79 -21.70 -10.22
C HIS A 232 13.67 -22.71 -9.49
N GLY A 233 14.14 -22.40 -8.29
CA GLY A 233 15.14 -23.18 -7.57
C GLY A 233 16.57 -22.87 -8.03
N LYS A 234 17.55 -23.44 -7.33
CA LYS A 234 18.96 -23.35 -7.74
C LYS A 234 19.16 -24.20 -8.99
N THR A 235 19.79 -23.65 -10.02
CA THR A 235 20.34 -24.47 -11.09
C THR A 235 21.58 -25.17 -10.56
N GLU A 236 21.60 -26.51 -10.58
CA GLU A 236 22.88 -27.22 -10.48
C GLU A 236 23.72 -26.75 -11.66
N GLN A 237 24.89 -26.15 -11.39
CA GLN A 237 25.82 -25.82 -12.47
C GLN A 237 26.18 -27.11 -13.20
N PRO A 238 25.97 -27.22 -14.53
CA PRO A 238 26.59 -28.30 -15.27
C PRO A 238 28.07 -27.95 -15.44
N ASN A 239 28.93 -28.74 -14.76
CA ASN A 239 30.34 -29.01 -15.03
C ASN A 239 31.39 -28.37 -14.09
N GLU A 240 31.77 -29.13 -13.06
CA GLU A 240 33.16 -29.60 -12.98
C GLU A 240 33.21 -31.03 -13.53
N VAL A 241 33.26 -31.18 -14.86
CA VAL A 241 33.88 -32.36 -15.45
C VAL A 241 35.39 -32.18 -15.28
N GLU A 242 35.90 -32.46 -14.08
CA GLU A 242 37.32 -32.75 -13.95
C GLU A 242 37.60 -34.06 -14.67
N THR A 243 38.38 -33.87 -15.72
CA THR A 243 38.91 -34.83 -16.65
C THR A 243 39.83 -35.81 -15.88
N TYR A 244 39.27 -36.90 -15.38
CA TYR A 244 40.07 -38.13 -15.17
C TYR A 244 39.90 -39.05 -16.37
N ALA A 245 40.29 -38.53 -17.53
CA ALA A 245 40.72 -39.38 -18.64
C ALA A 245 42.06 -40.01 -18.26
N SER A 246 42.08 -41.34 -18.31
CA SER A 246 43.25 -42.15 -18.65
C SER A 246 44.57 -41.88 -17.90
N LYS A 247 44.74 -42.51 -16.75
CA LYS A 247 45.92 -43.37 -16.56
C LYS A 247 45.38 -44.79 -16.73
N GLY A 248 45.45 -45.37 -17.92
CA GLY A 248 46.73 -45.82 -18.48
C GLY A 248 47.02 -47.19 -17.88
N SER A 249 46.46 -48.22 -18.51
CA SER A 249 46.78 -49.61 -18.24
C SER A 249 48.30 -49.88 -18.35
N CYS A 250 48.71 -50.97 -17.68
CA CYS A 250 49.77 -51.92 -18.06
C CYS A 250 51.07 -51.91 -17.23
N THR A 251 51.27 -52.99 -16.48
CA THR A 251 52.40 -53.96 -16.50
C THR A 251 52.15 -54.92 -15.32
N ILE A 252 51.65 -56.14 -15.52
CA ILE A 252 52.38 -57.40 -15.79
C ILE A 252 53.82 -57.40 -15.25
N SER A 253 54.00 -58.00 -14.07
CA SER A 253 54.94 -59.10 -13.77
C SER A 253 54.62 -59.68 -12.40
#